data_AF-A0ABD3P711-F1
#
_entry.id   AF-A0ABD3P711-F1
#
_cell.length_a   1.000
_cell.length_b   1.000
_cell.length_c   1.000
_cell.angle_alpha   90.00
_cell.angle_beta   90.00
_cell.angle_gamma   90.00
#
_symmetry.space_group_name_H-M   'P 1'
#
loop_
_entity.id
_entity.type
_entity.pdbx_description
1 polymer ?
#
loop_
_entity_poly.entity_id
_entity_poly.type
_entity_poly.pdbx_seq_one_letter_code
_entity_poly.pdbx_strand_id
1 'polypeptide(L)'
;MSRNEEDTSMMRKRTTNITRDISIDSQNPAHDYEIKPHPKRMRQLLSCGRFLLVTGLLSMFGLLLLAISGIDPAPSNFVSHKIESSSVPSTHASNAAVTTQDWSQCAAYVPKSNARMKAANKTEPLWLPAYPTSLPGKTGGAIYSGFLSALTGIDSASRNYYRSSKKLKRCHYIDDPNDKGITCEIVHPIVPCERPHPSAQSANFGKVVLVAIRNPITAFPAYHQEKAEKYHNTNGQVDKSEWVTFRDQWVGNATHNPLFDEWKKFVVEWRDMSPYSVSLYLPHEWWPDEVKGLILIKQLTEVLKNEGLPVMFKTTTYTHPGKPSDLECMWYKKVRELMIAEEKNRIEEGWYTPDYQPEQRQLLAVELTKFAAQVSEGDSRPGDEQLLAILNEYRDSILSSKS
;
A
#
# COMPACT_ATOMS: atom_id res chain seq x y z
N MET A 1 -46.83 -66.69 0.17
CA MET A 1 -47.43 -65.61 -0.65
C MET A 1 -48.70 -65.18 0.06
N SER A 2 -48.98 -63.87 0.09
CA SER A 2 -49.98 -63.16 0.91
C SER A 2 -49.43 -62.47 2.17
N ARG A 3 -49.98 -61.28 2.37
CA ARG A 3 -49.74 -60.25 3.40
C ARG A 3 -50.23 -60.67 4.78
N ASN A 4 -49.72 -60.01 5.83
CA ASN A 4 -50.43 -59.15 6.81
C ASN A 4 -49.63 -59.06 8.13
N GLU A 5 -49.36 -57.84 8.59
CA GLU A 5 -49.92 -57.18 9.79
C GLU A 5 -49.29 -57.68 11.10
N GLU A 6 -48.52 -56.78 11.73
CA GLU A 6 -48.81 -56.18 13.04
C GLU A 6 -48.49 -57.14 14.20
N ASP A 7 -47.46 -56.81 14.98
CA ASP A 7 -47.68 -56.76 16.41
C ASP A 7 -46.75 -55.78 17.14
N THR A 8 -47.32 -55.32 18.22
CA THR A 8 -47.03 -54.24 19.16
C THR A 8 -45.77 -54.41 20.02
N SER A 9 -45.15 -53.30 20.43
CA SER A 9 -44.63 -53.18 21.81
C SER A 9 -44.41 -51.73 22.22
N MET A 10 -44.85 -51.45 23.44
CA MET A 10 -44.95 -50.18 24.14
C MET A 10 -43.59 -49.60 24.56
N MET A 11 -43.48 -48.26 24.58
CA MET A 11 -43.19 -47.53 25.82
C MET A 11 -43.44 -46.03 25.63
N ARG A 12 -44.31 -45.51 26.50
CA ARG A 12 -44.81 -44.14 26.56
C ARG A 12 -43.81 -43.20 27.23
N LYS A 13 -43.70 -42.00 26.64
CA LYS A 13 -43.80 -40.65 27.22
C LYS A 13 -42.93 -40.30 28.45
N ARG A 14 -42.12 -39.24 28.28
CA ARG A 14 -42.35 -37.92 28.92
C ARG A 14 -41.40 -36.87 28.32
N THR A 15 -41.95 -35.99 27.49
CA THR A 15 -41.31 -34.74 27.08
C THR A 15 -41.91 -33.65 27.94
N THR A 16 -41.13 -33.08 28.86
CA THR A 16 -41.50 -31.90 29.65
C THR A 16 -40.85 -30.68 29.00
N ASN A 17 -41.69 -29.78 28.50
CA ASN A 17 -41.34 -28.40 28.16
C ASN A 17 -40.93 -27.65 29.43
N ILE A 18 -39.78 -26.99 29.39
CA ILE A 18 -39.43 -25.92 30.33
C ILE A 18 -39.00 -24.71 29.50
N THR A 19 -39.94 -23.79 29.37
CA THR A 19 -39.69 -22.38 29.10
C THR A 19 -39.00 -21.80 30.33
N ARG A 20 -37.84 -21.16 30.17
CA ARG A 20 -37.25 -20.32 31.21
C ARG A 20 -37.01 -18.92 30.65
N ASP A 21 -37.80 -18.00 31.19
CA ASP A 21 -37.57 -16.56 31.17
C ASP A 21 -36.17 -16.26 31.75
N ILE A 22 -35.39 -15.46 31.03
CA ILE A 22 -34.18 -14.83 31.57
C ILE A 22 -34.51 -13.35 31.76
N SER A 23 -34.79 -13.02 33.03
CA SER A 23 -34.80 -11.66 33.57
C SER A 23 -33.38 -11.09 33.53
N ILE A 24 -33.22 -9.92 32.93
CA ILE A 24 -31.99 -9.14 32.94
C ILE A 24 -32.03 -8.27 34.21
N ASP A 25 -31.29 -8.69 35.25
CA ASP A 25 -30.96 -7.82 36.37
C ASP A 25 -29.59 -7.19 36.15
N SER A 26 -29.61 -5.86 36.00
CA SER A 26 -28.45 -4.99 35.99
C SER A 26 -27.93 -4.83 37.41
N GLN A 27 -26.75 -5.37 37.71
CA GLN A 27 -25.87 -4.89 38.78
C GLN A 27 -24.51 -5.60 38.67
N ASN A 28 -23.48 -4.89 38.24
CA ASN A 28 -22.09 -5.29 38.46
C ASN A 28 -21.26 -4.05 38.77
N PRO A 29 -20.58 -3.98 39.94
CA PRO A 29 -19.82 -2.81 40.34
C PRO A 29 -18.48 -2.75 39.59
N ALA A 30 -18.04 -1.51 39.37
CA ALA A 30 -16.76 -1.17 38.76
C ALA A 30 -15.58 -1.84 39.49
N HIS A 31 -14.82 -2.65 38.76
CA HIS A 31 -13.47 -3.04 39.16
C HIS A 31 -12.48 -2.06 38.53
N ASP A 32 -12.01 -1.11 39.34
CA ASP A 32 -10.83 -0.30 39.05
C ASP A 32 -9.61 -1.22 38.95
N TYR A 33 -9.12 -1.42 37.73
CA TYR A 33 -7.77 -1.93 37.51
C TYR A 33 -6.82 -0.74 37.37
N GLU A 34 -6.14 -0.41 38.47
CA GLU A 34 -5.01 0.51 38.49
C GLU A 34 -3.83 -0.13 37.73
N ILE A 35 -3.73 0.11 36.42
CA ILE A 35 -2.59 -0.33 35.61
C ILE A 35 -1.40 0.59 35.91
N LYS A 36 -0.55 0.19 36.86
CA LYS A 36 0.73 0.86 37.11
C LYS A 36 1.70 0.59 35.95
N PRO A 37 2.21 1.62 35.25
CA PRO A 37 3.14 1.42 34.15
C PRO A 37 4.48 0.86 34.68
N HIS A 38 4.95 -0.20 34.04
CA HIS A 38 6.16 -0.91 34.42
C HIS A 38 7.42 -0.06 34.08
N PRO A 39 8.25 0.35 35.05
CA PRO A 39 9.32 1.35 34.84
C PRO A 39 10.50 0.88 33.96
N LYS A 40 10.51 -0.38 33.50
CA LYS A 40 11.60 -0.93 32.69
C LYS A 40 11.48 -0.62 31.19
N ARG A 41 10.32 -0.20 30.68
CA ARG A 41 10.15 0.17 29.25
C ARG A 41 10.53 1.63 28.92
N MET A 42 10.61 2.53 29.90
CA MET A 42 11.02 3.93 29.67
C MET A 42 12.53 4.13 29.50
N ARG A 43 13.37 3.23 30.06
CA ARG A 43 14.83 3.34 29.93
C ARG A 43 15.37 2.97 28.55
N GLN A 44 14.64 2.21 27.73
CA GLN A 44 15.05 1.91 26.36
C GLN A 44 14.86 3.08 25.40
N LEU A 45 13.89 3.97 25.64
CA LEU A 45 13.60 5.11 24.75
C LEU A 45 14.59 6.28 24.92
N LEU A 46 15.19 6.45 26.10
CA LEU A 46 16.23 7.47 26.34
C LEU A 46 17.63 7.05 25.86
N SER A 47 17.84 5.77 25.55
CA SER A 47 19.11 5.21 25.06
C SER A 47 19.36 5.53 23.57
N CYS A 48 18.31 5.50 22.74
CA CYS A 48 18.43 5.80 21.30
C CYS A 48 18.81 7.27 21.02
N GLY A 49 18.39 8.22 21.87
CA GLY A 49 18.72 9.64 21.69
C GLY A 49 20.18 10.00 21.99
N ARG A 50 20.86 9.27 22.89
CA ARG A 50 22.26 9.53 23.25
C ARG A 50 23.27 8.91 22.29
N PHE A 51 22.88 7.88 21.53
CA PHE A 51 23.77 7.22 20.58
C PHE A 51 24.02 8.05 19.30
N LEU A 52 23.07 8.92 18.93
CA LEU A 52 23.15 9.79 17.75
C LEU A 52 24.19 10.92 17.87
N LEU A 53 24.58 11.31 19.08
CA LEU A 53 25.60 12.35 19.31
C LEU A 53 27.05 11.82 19.25
N VAL A 54 27.25 10.52 19.48
CA VAL A 54 28.60 9.91 19.52
C VAL A 54 29.02 9.37 18.13
N THR A 55 28.07 8.93 17.30
CA THR A 55 28.37 8.43 15.94
C THR A 55 28.65 9.55 14.94
N GLY A 56 28.14 10.76 15.16
CA GLY A 56 28.45 11.93 14.32
C GLY A 56 29.92 12.37 14.35
N LEU A 57 30.63 12.14 15.47
CA LEU A 57 32.04 12.51 15.63
C LEU A 57 33.02 11.47 15.06
N LEU A 58 32.62 10.21 14.92
CA LEU A 58 33.45 9.13 14.36
C LEU A 58 33.35 9.03 12.83
N SER A 59 32.23 9.47 12.25
CA SER A 59 32.01 9.49 10.79
C SER A 59 32.94 10.46 10.03
N MET A 60 33.29 11.60 10.65
CA MET A 60 34.20 12.57 10.03
C MET A 60 35.66 12.09 9.94
N PHE A 61 36.08 11.10 10.74
CA PHE A 61 37.44 10.53 10.66
C PHE A 61 37.57 9.39 9.64
N GLY A 62 36.48 8.74 9.25
CA GLY A 62 36.50 7.64 8.26
C GLY A 62 36.58 8.10 6.80
N LEU A 63 36.04 9.28 6.49
CA LEU A 63 36.03 9.84 5.13
C LEU A 63 37.39 10.38 4.65
N LEU A 64 38.37 10.53 5.55
CA LEU A 64 39.72 10.98 5.19
C LEU A 64 40.63 9.81 4.71
N LEU A 65 40.25 8.55 4.93
CA LEU A 65 41.08 7.38 4.61
C LEU A 65 40.70 6.66 3.30
N LEU A 66 39.55 6.97 2.69
CA LEU A 66 39.09 6.32 1.45
C LEU A 66 39.46 7.06 0.16
N ALA A 67 40.17 8.18 0.24
CA ALA A 67 40.65 8.92 -0.93
C ALA A 67 41.93 8.34 -1.59
N ILE A 68 42.42 7.16 -1.17
CA ILE A 68 43.75 6.64 -1.61
C ILE A 68 43.67 5.36 -2.47
N SER A 69 42.53 4.66 -2.56
CA SER A 69 42.47 3.41 -3.34
C SER A 69 41.67 3.58 -4.64
N GLY A 70 42.36 4.02 -5.69
CA GLY A 70 41.84 3.99 -7.06
C GLY A 70 41.73 2.55 -7.56
N ILE A 71 40.50 2.05 -7.69
CA ILE A 71 40.18 0.81 -8.41
C ILE A 71 38.92 1.08 -9.21
N ASP A 72 39.07 1.16 -10.54
CA ASP A 72 37.96 1.28 -11.49
C ASP A 72 37.26 -0.09 -11.66
N PRO A 73 35.92 -0.17 -11.53
CA PRO A 73 35.19 -1.37 -11.90
C PRO A 73 34.91 -1.41 -13.41
N ALA A 74 35.12 -2.59 -14.00
CA ALA A 74 34.91 -2.90 -15.41
C ALA A 74 33.42 -2.76 -15.84
N PRO A 75 33.14 -2.44 -17.12
CA PRO A 75 31.79 -2.20 -17.61
C PRO A 75 30.98 -3.51 -17.75
N SER A 76 29.79 -3.54 -17.13
CA SER A 76 28.81 -4.59 -17.36
C SER A 76 27.94 -4.26 -18.57
N ASN A 77 27.93 -5.14 -19.58
CA ASN A 77 27.02 -5.05 -20.73
C ASN A 77 25.57 -5.28 -20.29
N PHE A 78 24.81 -4.19 -20.12
CA PHE A 78 23.38 -4.22 -19.83
C PHE A 78 22.60 -4.09 -21.14
N VAL A 79 21.81 -5.12 -21.48
CA VAL A 79 20.88 -5.08 -22.61
C VAL A 79 19.65 -4.28 -22.17
N SER A 80 19.58 -3.04 -22.61
CA SER A 80 18.43 -2.16 -22.40
C SER A 80 17.31 -2.56 -23.36
N HIS A 81 16.24 -3.16 -22.83
CA HIS A 81 15.00 -3.31 -23.58
C HIS A 81 14.34 -1.94 -23.67
N LYS A 82 14.36 -1.36 -24.87
CA LYS A 82 13.68 -0.12 -25.21
C LYS A 82 12.17 -0.35 -25.07
N ILE A 83 11.63 -0.03 -23.89
CA ILE A 83 10.19 0.13 -23.72
C ILE A 83 9.82 1.33 -24.58
N GLU A 84 9.04 1.11 -25.64
CA GLU A 84 8.44 2.21 -26.41
C GLU A 84 7.64 3.05 -25.43
N SER A 85 8.12 4.27 -25.16
CA SER A 85 7.41 5.26 -24.37
C SER A 85 6.09 5.55 -25.07
N SER A 86 5.01 4.95 -24.58
CA SER A 86 3.67 5.33 -24.95
C SER A 86 3.50 6.78 -24.49
N SER A 87 3.64 7.71 -25.44
CA SER A 87 3.55 9.14 -25.19
C SER A 87 2.22 9.43 -24.52
N VAL A 88 2.28 9.90 -23.27
CA VAL A 88 1.11 10.39 -22.54
C VAL A 88 0.53 11.56 -23.36
N PRO A 89 -0.72 11.48 -23.85
CA PRO A 89 -1.30 12.57 -24.60
C PRO A 89 -1.44 13.79 -23.69
N SER A 90 -0.71 14.86 -24.00
CA SER A 90 -0.95 16.18 -23.43
C SER A 90 -2.25 16.72 -24.03
N THR A 91 -3.38 16.43 -23.39
CA THR A 91 -4.69 16.98 -23.77
C THR A 91 -4.92 18.29 -23.03
N HIS A 92 -4.82 19.40 -23.78
CA HIS A 92 -5.52 20.62 -23.43
C HIS A 92 -7.02 20.31 -23.31
N ALA A 93 -7.53 20.40 -22.08
CA ALA A 93 -8.90 20.06 -21.73
C ALA A 93 -9.90 21.01 -22.42
N SER A 94 -10.63 20.49 -23.40
CA SER A 94 -11.95 21.02 -23.71
C SER A 94 -12.89 20.64 -22.56
N ASN A 95 -13.73 21.57 -22.11
CA ASN A 95 -14.77 21.35 -21.09
C ASN A 95 -15.91 20.46 -21.62
N ALA A 96 -15.59 19.27 -22.14
CA ALA A 96 -16.59 18.25 -22.38
C ALA A 96 -17.09 17.76 -21.02
N ALA A 97 -18.39 17.83 -20.79
CA ALA A 97 -19.02 17.30 -19.60
C ALA A 97 -18.55 15.85 -19.42
N VAL A 98 -17.88 15.57 -18.30
CA VAL A 98 -17.41 14.22 -17.95
C VAL A 98 -18.66 13.35 -17.85
N THR A 99 -18.94 12.58 -18.90
CA THR A 99 -19.97 11.54 -18.87
C THR A 99 -19.50 10.47 -17.91
N THR A 100 -20.07 10.46 -16.70
CA THR A 100 -19.88 9.41 -15.71
C THR A 100 -20.22 8.06 -16.32
N GLN A 101 -19.30 7.10 -16.22
CA GLN A 101 -19.51 5.76 -16.76
C GLN A 101 -20.63 5.05 -15.98
N ASP A 102 -21.51 4.36 -16.70
CA ASP A 102 -22.57 3.57 -16.07
C ASP A 102 -22.01 2.23 -15.55
N TRP A 103 -21.83 2.16 -14.23
CA TRP A 103 -21.32 1.00 -13.52
C TRP A 103 -22.40 -0.03 -13.14
N SER A 104 -23.67 0.20 -13.46
CA SER A 104 -24.78 -0.72 -13.14
C SER A 104 -24.56 -2.12 -13.74
N GLN A 105 -23.91 -2.18 -14.90
CA GLN A 105 -23.57 -3.43 -15.59
C GLN A 105 -22.55 -4.28 -14.83
N CYS A 106 -21.77 -3.67 -13.92
CA CYS A 106 -20.84 -4.38 -13.06
C CYS A 106 -21.51 -4.99 -11.82
N ALA A 107 -22.80 -4.74 -11.56
CA ALA A 107 -23.51 -5.33 -10.42
C ALA A 107 -23.59 -6.86 -10.50
N ALA A 108 -23.74 -7.40 -11.72
CA ALA A 108 -23.77 -8.83 -11.97
C ALA A 108 -22.37 -9.44 -12.19
N TYR A 109 -21.30 -8.64 -12.07
CA TYR A 109 -19.94 -9.12 -12.29
C TYR A 109 -19.57 -10.12 -11.19
N VAL A 110 -19.50 -11.39 -11.59
CA VAL A 110 -18.87 -12.45 -10.81
C VAL A 110 -17.54 -12.73 -11.49
N PRO A 111 -16.39 -12.60 -10.77
CA PRO A 111 -15.12 -13.04 -11.31
C PRO A 111 -15.30 -14.48 -11.75
N LYS A 112 -15.24 -14.74 -13.06
CA LYS A 112 -15.28 -16.11 -13.56
C LYS A 112 -14.02 -16.74 -12.99
N SER A 113 -14.16 -17.56 -11.95
CA SER A 113 -13.08 -18.32 -11.34
C SER A 113 -12.64 -19.41 -12.31
N ASN A 114 -12.09 -18.99 -13.44
CA ASN A 114 -11.44 -19.88 -14.36
C ASN A 114 -10.31 -20.52 -13.56
N ALA A 115 -10.24 -21.84 -13.62
CA ALA A 115 -9.32 -22.71 -12.88
C ALA A 115 -8.03 -22.00 -12.43
N ARG A 116 -7.71 -22.08 -11.13
CA ARG A 116 -6.48 -21.55 -10.52
C ARG A 116 -5.32 -21.64 -11.52
N MET A 117 -4.89 -20.48 -12.04
CA MET A 117 -3.78 -20.47 -12.97
C MET A 117 -2.54 -20.92 -12.23
N LYS A 118 -2.03 -22.10 -12.59
CA LYS A 118 -0.67 -22.47 -12.20
C LYS A 118 0.27 -21.59 -13.01
N ALA A 119 1.12 -20.82 -12.34
CA ALA A 119 2.19 -20.10 -13.00
C ALA A 119 3.03 -21.14 -13.76
N ALA A 120 2.93 -21.13 -15.09
CA ALA A 120 3.54 -22.14 -15.97
C ALA A 120 5.07 -22.17 -15.85
N ASN A 121 5.67 -21.05 -15.41
CA ASN A 121 7.11 -20.89 -15.22
C ASN A 121 7.44 -20.44 -13.79
N LYS A 122 8.70 -20.66 -13.41
CA LYS A 122 9.28 -20.05 -12.20
C LYS A 122 9.48 -18.56 -12.46
N THR A 123 8.44 -17.78 -12.19
CA THR A 123 8.50 -16.31 -12.17
C THR A 123 8.82 -15.85 -10.75
N GLU A 124 9.72 -14.89 -10.62
CA GLU A 124 10.04 -14.27 -9.33
C GLU A 124 9.02 -13.18 -8.99
N PRO A 125 8.66 -13.00 -7.70
CA PRO A 125 7.75 -11.94 -7.30
C PRO A 125 8.37 -10.56 -7.52
N LEU A 126 7.53 -9.54 -7.63
CA LEU A 126 7.96 -8.15 -7.70
C LEU A 126 8.04 -7.55 -6.30
N TRP A 127 9.00 -6.64 -6.11
CA TRP A 127 8.99 -5.77 -4.95
C TRP A 127 7.83 -4.78 -5.02
N LEU A 128 7.16 -4.59 -3.88
CA LEU A 128 6.12 -3.59 -3.66
C LEU A 128 6.44 -2.76 -2.42
N PRO A 129 7.51 -1.95 -2.43
CA PRO A 129 7.70 -0.96 -1.38
C PRO A 129 6.49 -0.02 -1.33
N ALA A 130 5.96 0.16 -0.12
CA ALA A 130 4.88 1.08 0.14
C ALA A 130 5.29 2.04 1.25
N TYR A 131 5.19 3.34 0.99
CA TYR A 131 5.17 4.29 2.10
C TYR A 131 3.92 3.97 2.94
N PRO A 132 3.98 4.04 4.29
CA PRO A 132 2.87 3.63 5.15
C PRO A 132 1.52 4.17 4.66
N THR A 133 0.50 3.32 4.66
CA THR A 133 -0.88 3.63 4.21
C THR A 133 -1.05 4.07 2.74
N SER A 134 -0.07 3.85 1.87
CA SER A 134 -0.20 4.20 0.44
C SER A 134 -1.03 3.21 -0.35
N LEU A 135 -1.07 1.94 0.06
CA LEU A 135 -1.93 0.93 -0.56
C LEU A 135 -3.38 1.02 -0.02
N PRO A 136 -4.42 0.93 -0.87
CA PRO A 136 -5.81 0.92 -0.46
C PRO A 136 -6.19 -0.14 0.61
N GLY A 137 -6.96 0.29 1.61
CA GLY A 137 -7.61 -0.56 2.63
C GLY A 137 -7.11 -0.34 4.07
N LYS A 138 -8.01 -0.49 5.05
CA LYS A 138 -7.76 -0.24 6.49
C LYS A 138 -6.53 -0.97 7.07
N THR A 139 -6.29 -2.23 6.69
CA THR A 139 -5.19 -3.03 7.26
C THR A 139 -4.19 -3.43 6.18
N GLY A 140 -3.12 -2.63 6.03
CA GLY A 140 -1.96 -3.00 5.20
C GLY A 140 -2.31 -3.38 3.77
N GLY A 141 -3.10 -2.56 3.07
CA GLY A 141 -3.37 -2.78 1.66
C GLY A 141 -4.39 -3.89 1.35
N ALA A 142 -5.32 -4.20 2.27
CA ALA A 142 -6.28 -5.31 2.10
C ALA A 142 -7.12 -5.20 0.81
N ILE A 143 -7.54 -4.00 0.42
CA ILE A 143 -8.29 -3.77 -0.83
C ILE A 143 -7.38 -4.07 -2.03
N TYR A 144 -6.15 -3.56 -2.03
CA TYR A 144 -5.16 -3.87 -3.07
C TYR A 144 -4.88 -5.38 -3.18
N SER A 145 -4.68 -6.06 -2.05
CA SER A 145 -4.43 -7.51 -2.03
C SER A 145 -5.60 -8.32 -2.60
N GLY A 146 -6.84 -7.94 -2.25
CA GLY A 146 -8.05 -8.54 -2.81
C GLY A 146 -8.19 -8.30 -4.31
N PHE A 147 -7.86 -7.10 -4.78
CA PHE A 147 -7.82 -6.76 -6.20
C PHE A 147 -6.76 -7.57 -6.95
N LEU A 148 -5.53 -7.63 -6.45
CA LEU A 148 -4.43 -8.37 -7.09
C LEU A 148 -4.72 -9.87 -7.15
N SER A 149 -5.34 -10.43 -6.11
CA SER A 149 -5.76 -11.83 -6.10
C SER A 149 -6.82 -12.11 -7.17
N ALA A 150 -7.79 -11.20 -7.34
CA ALA A 150 -8.78 -11.30 -8.42
C ALA A 150 -8.16 -11.14 -9.81
N LEU A 151 -7.21 -10.22 -9.97
CA LEU A 151 -6.50 -9.93 -11.22
C LEU A 151 -5.69 -11.13 -11.72
N THR A 152 -5.06 -11.85 -10.79
CA THR A 152 -4.06 -12.88 -11.10
C THR A 152 -4.58 -14.31 -10.90
N GLY A 153 -5.70 -14.49 -10.20
CA GLY A 153 -6.26 -15.80 -9.87
C GLY A 153 -5.46 -16.56 -8.80
N ILE A 154 -4.52 -15.88 -8.13
CA ILE A 154 -3.68 -16.42 -7.06
C ILE A 154 -4.18 -15.95 -5.71
N ASP A 155 -4.41 -16.90 -4.81
CA ASP A 155 -4.79 -16.58 -3.44
C ASP A 155 -3.61 -15.93 -2.71
N SER A 156 -3.87 -14.80 -2.03
CA SER A 156 -2.82 -14.02 -1.35
C SER A 156 -1.71 -13.56 -2.30
N ALA A 157 -2.10 -12.99 -3.44
CA ALA A 157 -1.17 -12.49 -4.46
C ALA A 157 -0.26 -11.35 -3.94
N SER A 158 -0.74 -10.52 -3.01
CA SER A 158 0.11 -9.56 -2.29
C SER A 158 0.47 -10.11 -0.92
N ARG A 159 1.78 -10.18 -0.62
CA ARG A 159 2.29 -10.73 0.64
C ARG A 159 3.25 -9.76 1.30
N ASN A 160 3.33 -9.88 2.61
CA ASN A 160 4.30 -9.17 3.40
C ASN A 160 5.63 -9.92 3.43
N TYR A 161 6.72 -9.20 3.16
CA TYR A 161 8.08 -9.69 3.27
C TYR A 161 8.68 -9.31 4.63
N TYR A 162 8.85 -10.30 5.50
CA TYR A 162 9.55 -10.15 6.77
C TYR A 162 10.89 -10.86 6.74
N ARG A 163 11.96 -10.09 6.57
CA ARG A 163 13.30 -10.64 6.44
C ARG A 163 13.76 -11.47 7.65
N SER A 164 13.46 -11.00 8.86
CA SER A 164 13.93 -11.61 10.11
C SER A 164 13.22 -12.91 10.46
N SER A 165 12.07 -13.19 9.86
CA SER A 165 11.25 -14.34 10.22
C SER A 165 11.31 -15.40 9.14
N LYS A 166 11.96 -16.53 9.44
CA LYS A 166 11.97 -17.71 8.55
C LYS A 166 10.54 -18.13 8.15
N LYS A 167 9.56 -17.97 9.05
CA LYS A 167 8.14 -18.30 8.82
C LYS A 167 7.36 -17.25 8.04
N LEU A 168 7.83 -15.99 8.00
CA LEU A 168 7.15 -14.86 7.36
C LEU A 168 7.92 -14.33 6.13
N LYS A 169 8.99 -15.02 5.68
CA LYS A 169 9.58 -14.91 4.33
C LYS A 169 8.65 -15.46 3.23
N ARG A 170 7.33 -15.37 3.43
CA ARG A 170 6.24 -16.04 2.66
C ARG A 170 6.04 -15.54 1.24
N CYS A 171 6.85 -14.59 0.82
CA CYS A 171 6.89 -14.06 -0.52
C CYS A 171 7.41 -15.06 -1.55
N HIS A 172 8.31 -15.95 -1.12
CA HIS A 172 8.86 -16.99 -1.95
C HIS A 172 8.28 -18.34 -1.54
N TYR A 173 8.13 -19.22 -2.53
CA TYR A 173 8.00 -20.67 -2.45
C TYR A 173 8.55 -21.22 -1.13
N ILE A 174 7.69 -21.39 -0.11
CA ILE A 174 8.16 -21.98 1.13
C ILE A 174 8.33 -23.47 0.92
N ASP A 175 7.36 -24.15 0.29
CA ASP A 175 7.46 -25.59 -0.05
C ASP A 175 6.50 -26.02 -1.19
N ASP A 176 5.58 -25.15 -1.63
CA ASP A 176 4.58 -25.45 -2.66
C ASP A 176 4.76 -24.51 -3.87
N PRO A 177 5.00 -25.02 -5.09
CA PRO A 177 5.01 -24.21 -6.31
C PRO A 177 3.68 -23.52 -6.62
N ASN A 178 2.60 -23.86 -5.91
CA ASN A 178 1.30 -23.19 -5.98
C ASN A 178 1.13 -22.05 -4.95
N ASP A 179 2.06 -21.87 -4.01
CA ASP A 179 1.99 -20.84 -2.95
C ASP A 179 2.87 -19.62 -3.28
N LYS A 180 2.69 -19.03 -4.47
CA LYS A 180 3.50 -17.89 -4.94
C LYS A 180 2.84 -16.56 -4.58
N GLY A 181 3.59 -15.62 -4.01
CA GLY A 181 3.23 -14.22 -4.06
C GLY A 181 3.50 -13.64 -5.47
N ILE A 182 2.69 -12.68 -5.89
CA ILE A 182 2.92 -11.86 -7.08
C ILE A 182 3.72 -10.61 -6.70
N THR A 183 3.30 -9.95 -5.62
CA THR A 183 3.99 -8.79 -5.06
C THR A 183 4.36 -8.99 -3.61
N CYS A 184 5.44 -8.32 -3.21
CA CYS A 184 6.03 -8.42 -1.89
C CYS A 184 6.21 -7.06 -1.25
N GLU A 185 5.37 -6.79 -0.27
CA GLU A 185 5.39 -5.56 0.50
C GLU A 185 6.43 -5.61 1.61
N ILE A 186 7.24 -4.56 1.72
CA ILE A 186 8.16 -4.40 2.84
C ILE A 186 7.44 -3.64 3.95
N VAL A 187 6.90 -4.38 4.92
CA VAL A 187 6.04 -3.85 6.01
C VAL A 187 6.78 -2.92 6.99
N HIS A 188 8.11 -2.82 6.89
CA HIS A 188 8.92 -1.90 7.70
C HIS A 188 9.71 -0.95 6.80
N PRO A 189 9.09 0.14 6.33
CA PRO A 189 9.69 1.02 5.34
C PRO A 189 10.84 1.87 5.89
N ILE A 190 10.98 2.01 7.22
CA ILE A 190 11.91 2.97 7.84
C ILE A 190 12.67 2.31 8.99
N VAL A 191 13.59 1.39 8.69
CA VAL A 191 14.64 1.03 9.65
C VAL A 191 16.00 1.23 9.00
N PRO A 192 16.89 2.07 9.58
CA PRO A 192 18.17 2.47 8.96
C PRO A 192 19.06 1.32 8.47
N CYS A 193 19.86 1.69 7.47
CA CYS A 193 20.63 0.94 6.48
C CYS A 193 21.74 -0.02 6.98
N GLU A 194 21.78 -0.39 8.27
CA GLU A 194 22.74 -1.39 8.78
C GLU A 194 22.23 -2.83 8.63
N ARG A 195 21.04 -3.01 8.07
CA ARG A 195 20.49 -4.30 7.68
C ARG A 195 20.85 -4.53 6.22
N PRO A 196 21.03 -5.79 5.77
CA PRO A 196 21.54 -5.96 4.42
C PRO A 196 20.55 -5.31 3.43
N HIS A 197 21.05 -4.68 2.39
CA HIS A 197 20.21 -3.86 1.51
C HIS A 197 19.20 -4.75 0.73
N PRO A 198 17.99 -4.28 0.32
CA PRO A 198 17.10 -5.08 -0.52
C PRO A 198 17.78 -5.57 -1.82
N SER A 199 18.75 -4.81 -2.34
CA SER A 199 19.61 -5.23 -3.46
C SER A 199 20.35 -6.54 -3.23
N ALA A 200 20.63 -6.91 -1.97
CA ALA A 200 21.21 -8.21 -1.62
C ALA A 200 20.23 -9.39 -1.79
N GLN A 201 18.98 -9.13 -2.21
CA GLN A 201 17.98 -10.14 -2.55
C GLN A 201 17.63 -10.14 -4.05
N SER A 202 18.40 -9.45 -4.89
CA SER A 202 18.15 -9.34 -6.34
C SER A 202 18.04 -10.66 -7.09
N ALA A 203 18.66 -11.72 -6.59
CA ALA A 203 18.51 -13.06 -7.16
C ALA A 203 17.14 -13.71 -6.92
N ASN A 204 16.34 -13.20 -5.98
CA ASN A 204 15.06 -13.80 -5.55
C ASN A 204 13.82 -12.99 -5.98
N PHE A 205 14.01 -11.87 -6.66
CA PHE A 205 12.95 -10.95 -7.04
C PHE A 205 13.10 -10.55 -8.51
N GLY A 206 12.00 -10.18 -9.14
CA GLY A 206 12.04 -9.48 -10.42
C GLY A 206 12.90 -8.21 -10.32
N LYS A 207 13.53 -7.80 -11.43
CA LYS A 207 14.30 -6.55 -11.49
C LYS A 207 13.39 -5.32 -11.46
N VAL A 208 12.12 -5.50 -11.77
CA VAL A 208 11.10 -4.46 -11.74
C VAL A 208 10.52 -4.29 -10.33
N VAL A 209 10.29 -3.03 -9.96
CA VAL A 209 9.67 -2.63 -8.69
C VAL A 209 8.38 -1.85 -8.97
N LEU A 210 7.37 -2.11 -8.14
CA LEU A 210 6.15 -1.31 -8.06
C LEU A 210 6.23 -0.45 -6.80
N VAL A 211 6.19 0.88 -6.90
CA VAL A 211 6.34 1.76 -5.73
C VAL A 211 5.00 2.39 -5.36
N ALA A 212 4.44 2.02 -4.21
CA ALA A 212 3.21 2.65 -3.71
C ALA A 212 3.53 3.94 -2.96
N ILE A 213 2.97 5.03 -3.44
CA ILE A 213 3.16 6.39 -2.91
C ILE A 213 1.81 7.06 -2.68
N ARG A 214 1.83 8.09 -1.84
CA ARG A 214 0.65 8.84 -1.43
C ARG A 214 1.03 10.30 -1.25
N ASN A 215 0.11 11.21 -1.53
CA ASN A 215 0.34 12.65 -1.39
C ASN A 215 0.70 12.95 0.08
N PRO A 216 1.81 13.66 0.38
CA PRO A 216 2.19 14.01 1.75
C PRO A 216 1.04 14.56 2.63
N ILE A 217 0.13 15.36 2.04
CA ILE A 217 -1.01 15.93 2.77
C ILE A 217 -2.02 14.88 3.26
N THR A 218 -2.09 13.72 2.61
CA THR A 218 -2.95 12.60 3.02
C THR A 218 -2.15 11.44 3.63
N ALA A 219 -0.86 11.31 3.30
CA ALA A 219 0.02 10.26 3.77
C ALA A 219 0.38 10.42 5.24
N PHE A 220 0.74 11.64 5.68
CA PHE A 220 1.18 11.88 7.06
C PHE A 220 0.08 11.67 8.11
N PRO A 221 -1.15 12.17 7.94
CA PRO A 221 -2.21 11.87 8.90
C PRO A 221 -2.58 10.39 8.89
N ALA A 222 -2.60 9.74 7.71
CA ALA A 222 -2.89 8.31 7.63
C ALA A 222 -1.81 7.46 8.31
N TYR A 223 -0.53 7.82 8.14
CA TYR A 223 0.59 7.20 8.86
C TYR A 223 0.47 7.35 10.38
N HIS A 224 0.12 8.55 10.86
CA HIS A 224 -0.08 8.81 12.28
C HIS A 224 -1.24 7.96 12.83
N GLN A 225 -2.37 7.94 12.13
CA GLN A 225 -3.54 7.12 12.46
C GLN A 225 -3.19 5.62 12.53
N GLU A 226 -2.52 5.09 11.50
CA GLU A 226 -2.13 3.67 11.45
C GLU A 226 -1.20 3.30 12.61
N LYS A 227 -0.27 4.20 12.99
CA LYS A 227 0.59 3.98 14.16
C LYS A 227 -0.22 3.94 15.45
N ALA A 228 -1.19 4.83 15.63
CA ALA A 228 -2.05 4.85 16.80
C ALA A 228 -2.86 3.55 16.93
N GLU A 229 -3.47 3.10 15.84
CA GLU A 229 -4.20 1.82 15.80
C GLU A 229 -3.29 0.63 16.14
N LYS A 230 -2.13 0.52 15.48
CA LYS A 230 -1.24 -0.65 15.62
C LYS A 230 -0.48 -0.71 16.95
N TYR A 231 -0.04 0.43 17.48
CA TYR A 231 0.89 0.47 18.61
C TYR A 231 0.27 1.00 19.91
N HIS A 232 -0.86 1.70 19.81
CA HIS A 232 -1.54 2.30 20.95
C HIS A 232 -2.96 1.76 21.15
N ASN A 233 -3.41 0.80 20.32
CA ASN A 233 -4.74 0.20 20.34
C ASN A 233 -5.87 1.25 20.26
N THR A 234 -5.62 2.35 19.55
CA THR A 234 -6.64 3.37 19.29
C THR A 234 -7.76 2.75 18.45
N ASN A 235 -8.99 2.85 18.94
CA ASN A 235 -10.19 2.48 18.18
C ASN A 235 -10.82 3.74 17.63
N GLY A 236 -11.00 3.82 16.31
CA GLY A 236 -11.47 5.04 15.65
C GLY A 236 -10.35 6.05 15.39
N GLN A 237 -10.73 7.30 15.08
CA GLN A 237 -9.77 8.35 14.73
C GLN A 237 -9.00 8.87 15.94
N VAL A 238 -7.70 9.15 15.77
CA VAL A 238 -6.89 9.89 16.77
C VAL A 238 -7.49 11.26 17.07
N ASP A 239 -7.35 11.74 18.30
CA ASP A 239 -7.91 13.04 18.69
C ASP A 239 -7.34 14.20 17.86
N LYS A 240 -8.17 15.21 17.55
CA LYS A 240 -7.74 16.36 16.75
C LYS A 240 -6.54 17.10 17.37
N SER A 241 -6.50 17.24 18.69
CA SER A 241 -5.38 17.87 19.41
C SER A 241 -4.08 17.08 19.31
N GLU A 242 -4.17 15.74 19.29
CA GLU A 242 -3.03 14.86 19.05
C GLU A 242 -2.50 15.04 17.63
N TRP A 243 -3.38 15.05 16.62
CA TRP A 243 -3.00 15.33 15.24
C TRP A 243 -2.30 16.68 15.09
N VAL A 244 -2.87 17.75 15.66
CA VAL A 244 -2.27 19.10 15.61
C VAL A 244 -0.86 19.10 16.21
N THR A 245 -0.68 18.44 17.35
CA THR A 245 0.62 18.32 18.01
C THR A 245 1.62 17.56 17.14
N PHE A 246 1.19 16.43 16.57
CA PHE A 246 2.02 15.62 15.66
C PHE A 246 2.43 16.40 14.42
N ARG A 247 1.46 17.04 13.75
CA ARG A 247 1.68 17.84 12.54
C ARG A 247 2.71 18.94 12.78
N ASP A 248 2.51 19.73 13.83
CA ASP A 248 3.36 20.89 14.12
C ASP A 248 4.79 20.47 14.52
N GLN A 249 4.95 19.30 15.14
CA GLN A 249 6.25 18.73 15.46
C GLN A 249 6.98 18.15 14.23
N TRP A 250 6.28 17.42 13.36
CA TRP A 250 6.91 16.51 12.40
C TRP A 250 6.82 16.93 10.94
N VAL A 251 5.81 17.74 10.57
CA VAL A 251 5.82 18.49 9.31
C VAL A 251 6.63 19.76 9.48
N GLY A 252 6.59 20.32 10.70
CA GLY A 252 7.49 21.36 11.15
C GLY A 252 7.38 22.65 10.34
N ASN A 253 8.53 23.18 9.92
CA ASN A 253 8.64 24.48 9.26
C ASN A 253 9.67 24.43 8.12
N ALA A 254 9.91 25.57 7.46
CA ALA A 254 10.81 25.68 6.30
C ALA A 254 12.25 25.22 6.53
N THR A 255 12.70 25.12 7.78
CA THR A 255 14.06 24.68 8.15
C THR A 255 14.11 23.26 8.70
N HIS A 256 12.96 22.65 8.99
CA HIS A 256 12.88 21.31 9.57
C HIS A 256 11.55 20.64 9.21
N ASN A 257 11.57 19.70 8.26
CA ASN A 257 10.41 18.93 7.82
C ASN A 257 10.74 17.42 7.75
N PRO A 258 10.96 16.77 8.90
CA PRO A 258 11.48 15.41 8.95
C PRO A 258 10.56 14.38 8.29
N LEU A 259 9.23 14.57 8.29
CA LEU A 259 8.31 13.66 7.58
C LEU A 259 8.45 13.73 6.08
N PHE A 260 8.60 14.93 5.52
CA PHE A 260 8.83 15.07 4.08
C PHE A 260 10.19 14.49 3.69
N ASP A 261 11.24 14.73 4.48
CA ASP A 261 12.56 14.16 4.24
C ASP A 261 12.53 12.63 4.28
N GLU A 262 11.81 12.03 5.23
CA GLU A 262 11.60 10.58 5.31
C GLU A 262 10.84 10.04 4.10
N TRP A 263 9.73 10.68 3.72
CA TRP A 263 8.93 10.31 2.55
C TRP A 263 9.74 10.40 1.26
N LYS A 264 10.47 11.50 1.06
CA LYS A 264 11.34 11.70 -0.10
C LYS A 264 12.46 10.66 -0.13
N LYS A 265 13.11 10.41 1.02
CA LYS A 265 14.18 9.41 1.11
C LYS A 265 13.68 8.03 0.72
N PHE A 266 12.47 7.65 1.12
CA PHE A 266 11.85 6.39 0.68
C PHE A 266 11.72 6.32 -0.86
N VAL A 267 11.22 7.38 -1.51
CA VAL A 267 11.07 7.41 -2.98
C VAL A 267 12.44 7.33 -3.67
N VAL A 268 13.40 8.15 -3.23
CA VAL A 268 14.76 8.21 -3.79
C VAL A 268 15.47 6.87 -3.61
N GLU A 269 15.35 6.22 -2.45
CA GLU A 269 15.98 4.92 -2.21
C GLU A 269 15.57 3.89 -3.26
N TRP A 270 14.28 3.75 -3.55
CA TRP A 270 13.79 2.79 -4.55
C TRP A 270 14.04 3.20 -5.98
N ARG A 271 13.94 4.50 -6.29
CA ARG A 271 14.31 5.05 -7.59
C ARG A 271 15.78 4.77 -7.93
N ASP A 272 16.65 4.89 -6.94
CA ASP A 272 18.09 4.83 -7.14
C ASP A 272 18.70 3.42 -6.94
N MET A 273 17.89 2.45 -6.50
CA MET A 273 18.35 1.13 -6.08
C MET A 273 18.78 0.22 -7.23
N SER A 274 20.09 0.02 -7.42
CA SER A 274 20.62 -1.04 -8.29
C SER A 274 20.53 -2.43 -7.60
N PRO A 275 20.18 -3.52 -8.33
CA PRO A 275 19.96 -3.62 -9.78
C PRO A 275 18.50 -3.47 -10.20
N TYR A 276 17.67 -2.86 -9.36
CA TYR A 276 16.24 -2.73 -9.60
C TYR A 276 15.91 -1.48 -10.42
N SER A 277 14.73 -1.48 -11.04
CA SER A 277 14.17 -0.31 -11.72
C SER A 277 12.69 -0.18 -11.40
N VAL A 278 12.24 1.04 -11.09
CA VAL A 278 10.82 1.31 -10.88
C VAL A 278 10.10 1.29 -12.24
N SER A 279 9.18 0.35 -12.41
CA SER A 279 8.38 0.25 -13.65
C SER A 279 7.05 0.98 -13.53
N LEU A 280 6.51 1.06 -12.31
CA LEU A 280 5.23 1.70 -12.05
C LEU A 280 5.17 2.25 -10.63
N TYR A 281 4.80 3.52 -10.52
CA TYR A 281 4.30 4.10 -9.29
C TYR A 281 2.80 3.82 -9.14
N LEU A 282 2.36 3.56 -7.91
CA LEU A 282 0.96 3.29 -7.54
C LEU A 282 0.46 4.39 -6.60
N PRO A 283 0.01 5.56 -7.12
CA PRO A 283 -0.49 6.66 -6.29
C PRO A 283 -1.79 6.28 -5.60
N HIS A 284 -1.87 6.51 -4.29
CA HIS A 284 -3.07 6.22 -3.51
C HIS A 284 -4.33 6.90 -4.09
N GLU A 285 -4.20 8.17 -4.47
CA GLU A 285 -5.28 9.04 -4.95
C GLU A 285 -5.84 8.59 -6.31
N TRP A 286 -5.07 7.83 -7.08
CA TRP A 286 -5.51 7.37 -8.41
C TRP A 286 -6.41 6.14 -8.32
N TRP A 287 -6.34 5.34 -7.25
CA TRP A 287 -7.14 4.12 -7.11
C TRP A 287 -8.67 4.35 -7.11
N PRO A 288 -9.23 5.36 -6.41
CA PRO A 288 -10.67 5.64 -6.46
C PRO A 288 -11.07 6.56 -7.62
N ASP A 289 -10.11 7.21 -8.29
CA ASP A 289 -10.37 8.12 -9.42
C ASP A 289 -10.84 7.35 -10.65
N GLU A 290 -11.91 7.83 -11.29
CA GLU A 290 -12.56 7.12 -12.40
C GLU A 290 -11.73 7.06 -13.67
N VAL A 291 -10.91 8.08 -13.93
CA VAL A 291 -10.09 8.12 -15.15
C VAL A 291 -8.71 7.52 -14.88
N LYS A 292 -8.07 7.98 -13.80
CA LYS A 292 -6.71 7.57 -13.44
C LYS A 292 -6.66 6.15 -12.90
N GLY A 293 -7.69 5.69 -12.20
CA GLY A 293 -7.78 4.30 -11.75
C GLY A 293 -7.80 3.32 -12.91
N LEU A 294 -8.51 3.65 -14.00
CA LEU A 294 -8.53 2.82 -15.20
C LEU A 294 -7.20 2.80 -15.95
N ILE A 295 -6.47 3.92 -15.97
CA ILE A 295 -5.10 3.99 -16.50
C ILE A 295 -4.18 3.10 -15.64
N LEU A 296 -4.26 3.25 -14.31
CA LEU A 296 -3.40 2.55 -13.35
C LEU A 296 -3.54 1.03 -13.45
N ILE A 297 -4.77 0.50 -13.54
CA ILE A 297 -4.98 -0.95 -13.65
C ILE A 297 -4.52 -1.53 -14.99
N LYS A 298 -4.58 -0.73 -16.07
CA LYS A 298 -4.07 -1.13 -17.40
C LYS A 298 -2.54 -1.22 -17.36
N GLN A 299 -1.88 -0.19 -16.84
CA GLN A 299 -0.43 -0.18 -16.66
C GLN A 299 0.05 -1.31 -15.73
N LEU A 300 -0.61 -1.52 -14.59
CA LEU A 300 -0.28 -2.63 -13.68
C LEU A 300 -0.44 -3.99 -14.38
N THR A 301 -1.53 -4.17 -15.14
CA THR A 301 -1.74 -5.39 -15.93
C THR A 301 -0.62 -5.63 -16.95
N GLU A 302 -0.17 -4.57 -17.63
CA GLU A 302 0.93 -4.64 -18.60
C GLU A 302 2.26 -4.99 -17.93
N VAL A 303 2.58 -4.35 -16.80
CA VAL A 303 3.80 -4.68 -16.03
C VAL A 303 3.79 -6.14 -15.60
N LEU A 304 2.68 -6.65 -15.05
CA LEU A 304 2.58 -8.05 -14.65
C LEU A 304 2.77 -9.00 -15.85
N LYS A 305 2.17 -8.70 -17.01
CA LYS A 305 2.33 -9.51 -18.23
C LYS A 305 3.78 -9.51 -18.74
N ASN A 306 4.42 -8.34 -18.76
CA ASN A 306 5.80 -8.18 -19.22
C ASN A 306 6.80 -8.93 -18.33
N GLU A 307 6.52 -9.01 -17.04
CA GLU A 307 7.30 -9.80 -16.08
C GLU A 307 6.92 -11.29 -16.08
N GLY A 308 6.03 -11.74 -16.96
CA GLY A 308 5.62 -13.15 -17.05
C GLY A 308 4.76 -13.62 -15.88
N LEU A 309 4.10 -12.70 -15.18
CA LEU A 309 3.17 -12.97 -14.08
C LEU A 309 1.75 -13.18 -14.64
N PRO A 310 0.95 -14.06 -14.04
CA PRO A 310 -0.37 -14.39 -14.55
C PRO A 310 -1.33 -13.20 -14.43
N VAL A 311 -2.11 -12.96 -15.48
CA VAL A 311 -3.25 -12.03 -15.47
C VAL A 311 -4.44 -12.73 -16.11
N MET A 312 -5.55 -12.81 -15.37
CA MET A 312 -6.77 -13.52 -15.77
C MET A 312 -7.52 -12.80 -16.90
N PHE A 313 -7.27 -11.51 -17.09
CA PHE A 313 -7.98 -10.66 -18.04
C PHE A 313 -7.14 -10.42 -19.29
N LYS A 314 -7.73 -10.75 -20.45
CA LYS A 314 -7.19 -10.34 -21.74
C LYS A 314 -7.42 -8.84 -21.89
N THR A 315 -6.37 -8.09 -22.20
CA THR A 315 -6.45 -6.64 -22.46
C THR A 315 -7.22 -6.33 -23.75
N THR A 316 -7.47 -7.33 -24.59
CA THR A 316 -7.98 -7.18 -25.97
C THR A 316 -9.46 -7.48 -26.14
N THR A 317 -10.25 -7.62 -25.07
CA THR A 317 -11.69 -7.84 -25.24
C THR A 317 -12.34 -6.54 -25.69
N TYR A 318 -12.77 -6.52 -26.96
CA TYR A 318 -13.65 -5.52 -27.57
C TYR A 318 -14.64 -4.99 -26.53
N THR A 319 -14.43 -3.74 -26.08
CA THR A 319 -15.43 -3.03 -25.32
C THR A 319 -16.51 -2.64 -26.31
N HIS A 320 -17.74 -3.10 -26.07
CA HIS A 320 -18.88 -2.44 -26.70
C HIS A 320 -18.80 -0.96 -26.30
N PRO A 321 -18.92 -0.02 -27.24
CA PRO A 321 -18.94 1.40 -26.91
C PRO A 321 -19.95 1.66 -25.78
N GLY A 322 -19.49 2.26 -24.69
CA GLY A 322 -20.31 2.56 -23.52
C GLY A 322 -20.49 1.42 -22.50
N LYS A 323 -19.80 0.26 -22.65
CA LYS A 323 -19.82 -0.81 -21.63
C LYS A 323 -18.44 -0.99 -20.98
N PRO A 324 -18.37 -1.08 -19.63
CA PRO A 324 -17.13 -1.41 -18.94
C PRO A 324 -16.64 -2.81 -19.32
N SER A 325 -15.32 -2.97 -19.46
CA SER A 325 -14.68 -4.27 -19.60
C SER A 325 -14.69 -5.07 -18.29
N ASP A 326 -14.41 -6.38 -18.36
CA ASP A 326 -14.29 -7.23 -17.16
C ASP A 326 -13.20 -6.74 -16.18
N LEU A 327 -12.09 -6.20 -16.71
CA LEU A 327 -11.01 -5.60 -15.91
C LEU A 327 -11.49 -4.33 -15.19
N GLU A 328 -12.24 -3.49 -15.89
CA GLU A 328 -12.82 -2.25 -15.36
C GLU A 328 -13.88 -2.55 -14.29
N CYS A 329 -14.78 -3.51 -14.53
CA CYS A 329 -15.75 -3.96 -13.54
C CYS A 329 -15.10 -4.58 -12.31
N MET A 330 -14.04 -5.38 -12.48
CA MET A 330 -13.30 -5.94 -11.35
C MET A 330 -12.68 -4.83 -10.51
N TRP A 331 -11.99 -3.86 -11.12
CA TRP A 331 -11.42 -2.73 -10.39
C TRP A 331 -12.50 -1.94 -9.66
N TYR A 332 -13.61 -1.64 -10.34
CA TYR A 332 -14.73 -0.91 -9.74
C TYR A 332 -15.22 -1.62 -8.47
N LYS A 333 -15.47 -2.93 -8.55
CA LYS A 333 -15.98 -3.74 -7.43
C LYS A 333 -14.97 -4.00 -6.32
N LYS A 334 -13.70 -4.22 -6.68
CA LYS A 334 -12.66 -4.64 -5.73
C LYS A 334 -11.84 -3.49 -5.17
N VAL A 335 -11.92 -2.30 -5.75
CA VAL A 335 -11.16 -1.13 -5.31
C VAL A 335 -12.08 0.06 -5.11
N ARG A 336 -12.64 0.63 -6.18
CA ARG A 336 -13.33 1.92 -6.13
C ARG A 336 -14.51 1.93 -5.16
N GLU A 337 -15.43 0.97 -5.30
CA GLU A 337 -16.63 0.88 -4.45
C GLU A 337 -16.26 0.70 -2.98
N LEU A 338 -15.24 -0.12 -2.68
CA LEU A 338 -14.77 -0.35 -1.33
C LEU A 338 -14.11 0.90 -0.72
N MET A 339 -13.27 1.61 -1.47
CA MET A 339 -12.64 2.85 -1.00
C MET A 339 -13.68 3.96 -0.74
N ILE A 340 -14.67 4.11 -1.63
CA ILE A 340 -15.76 5.08 -1.44
C ILE A 340 -16.59 4.71 -0.20
N ALA A 341 -16.88 3.42 0.00
CA ALA A 341 -17.59 2.96 1.18
C ALA A 341 -16.77 3.20 2.47
N GLU A 342 -15.46 2.95 2.46
CA GLU A 342 -14.58 3.25 3.59
C GLU A 342 -14.60 4.75 3.94
N GLU A 343 -14.52 5.63 2.95
CA GLU A 343 -14.54 7.08 3.18
C GLU A 343 -15.92 7.56 3.65
N LYS A 344 -17.00 7.04 3.05
CA LYS A 344 -18.36 7.31 3.51
C LYS A 344 -18.55 6.92 4.98
N ASN A 345 -18.06 5.75 5.37
CA ASN A 345 -18.15 5.29 6.76
C ASN A 345 -17.40 6.22 7.72
N ARG A 346 -16.22 6.74 7.34
CA ARG A 346 -15.49 7.73 8.16
C ARG A 346 -16.29 9.01 8.36
N ILE A 347 -16.93 9.51 7.31
CA ILE A 347 -17.78 10.70 7.38
C ILE A 347 -18.99 10.44 8.30
N GLU A 348 -19.64 9.29 8.16
CA GLU A 348 -20.78 8.90 9.01
C GLU A 348 -20.40 8.69 10.47
N GLU A 349 -19.19 8.20 10.73
CA GLU A 349 -18.59 8.08 12.06
C GLU A 349 -18.15 9.44 12.65
N GLY A 350 -18.28 10.54 11.89
CA GLY A 350 -17.93 11.88 12.35
C GLY A 350 -16.44 12.17 12.41
N TRP A 351 -15.63 11.46 11.61
CA TRP A 351 -14.19 11.70 11.55
C TRP A 351 -13.92 13.13 11.06
N TYR A 352 -13.04 13.86 11.74
CA TYR A 352 -12.59 15.15 11.26
C TYR A 352 -11.64 14.97 10.07
N THR A 353 -11.61 15.94 9.16
CA THR A 353 -10.58 16.00 8.12
C THR A 353 -9.29 16.58 8.72
N PRO A 354 -8.15 15.85 8.70
CA PRO A 354 -6.88 16.38 9.17
C PRO A 354 -6.50 17.66 8.41
N ASP A 355 -6.30 18.74 9.16
CA ASP A 355 -6.00 20.06 8.61
C ASP A 355 -4.53 20.43 8.74
N TYR A 356 -4.08 21.36 7.90
CA TYR A 356 -2.74 21.92 7.90
C TYR A 356 -2.80 23.44 7.98
N GLN A 357 -1.80 24.04 8.62
CA GLN A 357 -1.64 25.49 8.55
C GLN A 357 -1.32 25.92 7.11
N PRO A 358 -1.73 27.14 6.68
CA PRO A 358 -1.41 27.65 5.35
C PRO A 358 0.09 27.57 5.01
N GLU A 359 0.95 27.89 5.97
CA GLU A 359 2.41 27.88 5.81
C GLU A 359 2.95 26.46 5.62
N GLN A 360 2.37 25.47 6.30
CA GLN A 360 2.74 24.06 6.14
C GLN A 360 2.29 23.51 4.78
N ARG A 361 1.10 23.90 4.28
CA ARG A 361 0.67 23.54 2.91
C ARG A 361 1.62 24.13 1.88
N GLN A 362 1.95 25.40 2.00
CA GLN A 362 2.91 26.06 1.10
C GLN A 362 4.28 25.39 1.14
N LEU A 363 4.76 25.03 2.34
CA LEU A 363 6.01 24.30 2.52
C LEU A 363 6.00 22.97 1.74
N LEU A 364 4.96 22.15 1.91
CA LEU A 364 4.86 20.86 1.20
C LEU A 364 4.82 21.04 -0.33
N ALA A 365 4.09 22.04 -0.82
CA ALA A 365 4.05 22.35 -2.26
C ALA A 365 5.43 22.78 -2.80
N VAL A 366 6.17 23.60 -2.04
CA VAL A 366 7.54 24.01 -2.40
C VAL A 366 8.49 22.82 -2.39
N GLU A 367 8.41 21.95 -1.38
CA GLU A 367 9.27 20.77 -1.30
C GLU A 367 8.98 19.75 -2.40
N LEU A 368 7.71 19.55 -2.79
CA LEU A 368 7.36 18.76 -3.97
C LEU A 368 7.93 19.35 -5.26
N THR A 369 7.92 20.69 -5.40
CA THR A 369 8.51 21.38 -6.55
C THR A 369 10.02 21.18 -6.61
N LYS A 370 10.71 21.34 -5.48
CA LYS A 370 12.16 21.09 -5.38
C LYS A 370 12.49 19.63 -5.70
N PHE A 371 11.67 18.69 -5.22
CA PHE A 371 11.90 17.27 -5.50
C PHE A 371 11.67 16.93 -6.97
N ALA A 372 10.62 17.48 -7.60
CA ALA A 372 10.40 17.33 -9.04
C ALA A 372 11.58 17.87 -9.85
N ALA A 373 12.12 19.05 -9.49
CA ALA A 373 13.31 19.60 -10.12
C ALA A 373 14.51 18.65 -10.01
N GLN A 374 14.77 18.09 -8.82
CA GLN A 374 15.85 17.12 -8.59
C GLN A 374 15.69 15.85 -9.43
N VAL A 375 14.46 15.33 -9.60
CA VAL A 375 14.21 14.18 -10.48
C VAL A 375 14.47 14.54 -11.94
N SER A 376 14.10 15.75 -12.38
CA SER A 376 14.29 16.20 -13.76
C SER A 376 15.73 16.54 -14.15
N GLU A 377 16.54 17.00 -13.18
CA GLU A 377 17.95 17.37 -13.40
C GLU A 377 18.90 16.17 -13.35
N GLY A 378 18.46 15.05 -12.75
CA GLY A 378 19.24 13.82 -12.65
C GLY A 378 19.23 12.96 -13.92
N ASP A 379 19.98 11.86 -13.89
CA ASP A 379 19.92 10.85 -14.96
C ASP A 379 18.49 10.31 -15.10
N SER A 380 17.96 10.33 -16.33
CA SER A 380 16.62 9.81 -16.63
C SER A 380 16.56 8.32 -16.38
N ARG A 381 15.62 7.90 -15.52
CA ARG A 381 15.39 6.50 -15.17
C ARG A 381 13.97 6.05 -15.57
N PRO A 382 13.76 4.73 -15.76
CA PRO A 382 12.42 4.18 -15.88
C PRO A 382 11.51 4.67 -14.75
N GLY A 383 10.31 5.13 -15.10
CA GLY A 383 9.32 5.65 -14.15
C GLY A 383 9.46 7.14 -13.80
N ASP A 384 10.57 7.82 -14.14
CA ASP A 384 10.76 9.23 -13.76
C ASP A 384 9.70 10.17 -14.37
N GLU A 385 9.29 9.94 -15.62
CA GLU A 385 8.21 10.72 -16.25
C GLU A 385 6.89 10.61 -15.46
N GLN A 386 6.55 9.38 -15.03
CA GLN A 386 5.36 9.14 -14.22
C GLN A 386 5.50 9.81 -12.84
N LEU A 387 6.67 9.68 -12.20
CA LEU A 387 6.93 10.31 -10.91
C LEU A 387 6.79 11.83 -10.99
N LEU A 388 7.36 12.47 -12.01
CA LEU A 388 7.24 13.91 -12.25
C LEU A 388 5.78 14.34 -12.41
N ALA A 389 4.97 13.59 -13.16
CA ALA A 389 3.54 13.87 -13.28
C ALA A 389 2.82 13.79 -11.93
N ILE A 390 3.11 12.76 -11.13
CA ILE A 390 2.53 12.57 -9.80
C ILE A 390 2.94 13.69 -8.83
N LEU A 391 4.22 14.07 -8.81
CA LEU A 391 4.73 15.15 -7.94
C LEU A 391 4.06 16.49 -8.25
N ASN A 392 3.90 16.82 -9.54
CA ASN A 392 3.20 18.03 -9.97
C ASN A 392 1.72 17.99 -9.57
N GLU A 393 1.05 16.85 -9.77
CA GLU A 393 -0.34 16.68 -9.36
C GLU A 393 -0.50 16.84 -7.84
N TYR A 394 0.40 16.26 -7.04
CA TYR A 394 0.37 16.41 -5.59
C TYR A 394 0.55 17.85 -5.15
N ARG A 395 1.47 18.59 -5.78
CA ARG A 395 1.65 20.02 -5.55
C ARG A 395 0.35 20.78 -5.86
N ASP A 396 -0.23 20.55 -7.03
CA ASP A 396 -1.41 21.30 -7.50
C ASP A 396 -2.64 20.98 -6.63
N SER A 397 -2.79 19.72 -6.18
CA SER A 397 -3.79 19.31 -5.20
C SER A 397 -3.64 20.06 -3.87
N ILE A 398 -2.42 20.21 -3.36
CA ILE A 398 -2.16 20.96 -2.11
C ILE A 398 -2.52 22.44 -2.29
N LEU A 399 -2.10 23.06 -3.40
CA LEU A 399 -2.35 24.48 -3.67
C LEU A 399 -3.82 24.82 -3.96
N SER A 400 -4.58 23.87 -4.53
CA SER A 400 -6.00 24.04 -4.83
C SER A 400 -6.94 23.76 -3.65
N SER A 401 -6.46 23.08 -2.61
CA SER A 401 -7.23 22.83 -1.40
C SER A 401 -7.57 24.15 -0.70
N LYS A 402 -8.85 24.53 -0.71
CA LYS A 402 -9.33 25.75 -0.04
C LYS A 402 -9.16 25.62 1.48
N SER A 403 -8.66 26.71 2.10
CA SER A 403 -8.48 26.85 3.55
C SER A 403 -9.78 26.88 4.32
#